data_AF-A0A1Y4CLF6-F1
#
_entry.id   AF-A0A1Y4CLF6-F1
#
_cell.length_a   1.000
_cell.length_b   1.000
_cell.length_c   1.000
_cell.angle_alpha   90.00
_cell.angle_beta   90.00
_cell.angle_gamma   90.00
#
_symmetry.space_group_name_H-M   'P 1'
#
loop_
_entity.id
_entity.type
_entity.pdbx_description
1 polymer ?
#
loop_
_entity_poly.entity_id
_entity_poly.type
_entity_poly.pdbx_seq_one_letter_code
_entity_poly.pdbx_strand_id
1 'polypeptide(L)'
;MEGRDVARFAHELREKIEGRGAVALERTDWAERFWGLGFKMDCGHSYEERYGLALHDVQGLRHKLACIDDLQTLGDACFSQCRYITHWAMGSCDEQVEWLGVALARLEGLADGVADGAPVVVAYRFAGAVERAVRDFCGRALPGEPVPWRVEYRVRETAACDACVDEIECLLEMRTGDVSLGFTVTRTAWRFDWQEPEDLTPVIGDVHAERVVFDEETGDNIELAWDDRTGVWRRVGER
;
A
#
# COMPACT_ATOMS: atom_id res chain seq x y z
N MET A 1 12.17 11.23 11.68
CA MET A 1 11.37 10.05 11.99
C MET A 1 11.70 9.01 10.94
N GLU A 2 12.29 7.87 11.32
CA GLU A 2 12.57 6.79 10.36
C GLU A 2 11.30 5.98 10.14
N GLY A 3 10.85 5.85 8.88
CA GLY A 3 9.61 5.13 8.54
C GLY A 3 9.61 3.70 9.08
N ARG A 4 10.75 3.00 9.00
CA ARG A 4 10.89 1.63 9.50
C ARG A 4 10.61 1.50 10.99
N ASP A 5 11.03 2.48 11.79
CA ASP A 5 10.80 2.48 13.24
C ASP A 5 9.32 2.69 13.58
N VAL A 6 8.65 3.56 12.80
CA VAL A 6 7.21 3.80 12.94
C VAL A 6 6.41 2.56 12.54
N ALA A 7 6.75 1.91 11.42
CA ALA A 7 6.06 0.73 10.95
C ALA A 7 6.15 -0.43 11.96
N ARG A 8 7.38 -0.73 12.41
CA ARG A 8 7.62 -1.74 13.47
C ARG A 8 6.85 -1.42 14.75
N PHE A 9 6.84 -0.16 15.15
CA PHE A 9 6.08 0.28 16.33
C PHE A 9 4.57 0.08 16.15
N ALA A 10 4.02 0.49 15.02
CA ALA A 10 2.60 0.40 14.73
C ALA A 10 2.14 -1.07 14.68
N HIS A 11 2.92 -1.94 14.04
CA HIS A 11 2.70 -3.38 14.00
C HIS A 11 2.64 -3.99 15.40
N GLU A 12 3.68 -3.76 16.21
CA GLU A 12 3.79 -4.35 17.56
C GLU A 12 2.63 -3.90 18.47
N LEU A 13 2.23 -2.63 18.38
CA LEU A 13 1.11 -2.12 19.16
C LEU A 13 -0.22 -2.74 18.70
N ARG A 14 -0.46 -2.81 17.38
CA ARG A 14 -1.66 -3.43 16.82
C ARG A 14 -1.78 -4.90 17.24
N GLU A 15 -0.71 -5.69 17.08
CA GLU A 15 -0.71 -7.12 17.43
C GLU A 15 -1.07 -7.33 18.91
N LYS A 16 -0.55 -6.49 19.80
CA LYS A 16 -0.89 -6.53 21.23
C LYS A 16 -2.34 -6.16 21.49
N ILE A 17 -2.87 -5.15 20.80
CA ILE A 17 -4.28 -4.75 20.89
C ILE A 17 -5.20 -5.88 20.40
N GLU A 18 -4.88 -6.51 19.28
CA GLU A 18 -5.68 -7.63 18.73
C GLU A 18 -5.74 -8.82 19.69
N GLY A 19 -4.62 -9.13 20.37
CA GLY A 19 -4.56 -10.23 21.32
C GLY A 19 -5.18 -9.92 22.70
N ARG A 20 -5.19 -8.66 23.14
CA ARG A 20 -5.50 -8.31 24.56
C ARG A 20 -6.46 -7.13 24.75
N GLY A 21 -6.95 -6.51 23.68
CA GLY A 21 -7.80 -5.32 23.73
C GLY A 21 -7.16 -4.16 24.50
N ALA A 22 -7.97 -3.41 25.23
CA ALA A 22 -7.52 -2.27 26.04
C ALA A 22 -6.38 -2.61 27.03
N VAL A 23 -6.35 -3.85 27.53
CA VAL A 23 -5.34 -4.33 28.50
C VAL A 23 -3.91 -4.31 27.91
N ALA A 24 -3.79 -4.29 26.58
CA ALA A 24 -2.51 -4.10 25.89
C ALA A 24 -1.85 -2.75 26.18
N LEU A 25 -2.67 -1.74 26.51
CA LEU A 25 -2.25 -0.35 26.66
C LEU A 25 -1.86 0.02 28.10
N GLU A 26 -2.25 -0.79 29.09
CA GLU A 26 -2.08 -0.50 30.52
C GLU A 26 -0.66 -0.75 31.06
N ARG A 27 0.15 -1.58 30.40
CA ARG A 27 1.40 -2.14 30.98
C ARG A 27 2.67 -1.77 30.23
N THR A 28 2.60 -0.91 29.23
CA THR A 28 3.73 -0.55 28.37
C THR A 28 3.73 0.95 28.17
N ASP A 29 4.92 1.56 28.17
CA ASP A 29 5.07 3.00 27.98
C ASP A 29 4.93 3.39 26.51
N TRP A 30 3.73 3.17 25.98
CA TRP A 30 3.39 3.52 24.61
C TRP A 30 3.54 5.03 24.38
N ALA A 31 3.26 5.84 25.39
CA ALA A 31 3.37 7.29 25.32
C ALA A 31 4.83 7.74 25.10
N GLU A 32 5.78 7.23 25.87
CA GLU A 32 7.21 7.51 25.64
C GLU A 32 7.67 7.06 24.25
N ARG A 33 7.15 5.93 23.75
CA ARG A 33 7.47 5.45 22.40
C ARG A 33 6.90 6.33 21.30
N PHE A 34 5.65 6.79 21.42
CA PHE A 34 5.07 7.78 20.49
C PHE A 34 5.91 9.07 20.48
N TRP A 35 6.33 9.56 21.65
CA TRP A 35 7.22 10.73 21.77
C TRP A 35 8.58 10.49 21.14
N GLY A 36 9.18 9.33 21.37
CA GLY A 36 10.48 8.94 20.81
C GLY A 36 10.47 8.87 19.29
N LEU A 37 9.32 8.58 18.67
CA LEU A 37 9.13 8.62 17.23
C LEU A 37 8.88 10.05 16.70
N GLY A 38 8.53 11.00 17.57
CA GLY A 38 8.29 12.40 17.25
C GLY A 38 6.81 12.76 17.05
N PHE A 39 5.89 11.88 17.44
CA PHE A 39 4.45 12.18 17.44
C PHE A 39 4.07 13.09 18.60
N LYS A 40 3.05 13.92 18.37
CA LYS A 40 2.54 14.92 19.30
C LYS A 40 1.12 14.58 19.70
N MET A 41 0.82 14.79 20.98
CA MET A 41 -0.55 14.69 21.48
C MET A 41 -1.23 16.04 21.25
N ASP A 42 -2.01 16.14 20.18
CA ASP A 42 -2.77 17.33 19.80
C ASP A 42 -4.28 17.16 20.03
N CYS A 43 -4.65 16.11 20.78
CA CYS A 43 -6.04 15.73 21.04
C CYS A 43 -6.85 15.43 19.77
N GLY A 44 -6.19 15.10 18.66
CA GLY A 44 -6.85 14.77 17.40
C GLY A 44 -7.17 15.98 16.52
N HIS A 45 -6.77 17.19 16.91
CA HIS A 45 -7.18 18.41 16.22
C HIS A 45 -6.73 18.43 14.75
N SER A 46 -5.47 18.10 14.49
CA SER A 46 -4.91 18.09 13.13
C SER A 46 -5.59 17.03 12.26
N TYR A 47 -5.98 15.89 12.85
CA TYR A 47 -6.68 14.82 12.16
C TYR A 47 -8.12 15.22 11.80
N GLU A 48 -8.84 15.81 12.74
CA GLU A 48 -10.22 16.28 12.52
C GLU A 48 -10.26 17.41 11.49
N GLU A 49 -9.34 18.37 11.56
CA GLU A 49 -9.23 19.47 10.61
C GLU A 49 -8.91 18.98 9.19
N ARG A 50 -7.95 18.06 9.06
CA ARG A 50 -7.48 17.58 7.76
C ARG A 50 -8.49 16.66 7.06
N TYR A 51 -9.10 15.73 7.80
CA TYR A 51 -9.92 14.66 7.20
C TYR A 51 -11.42 14.83 7.41
N GLY A 52 -11.84 15.77 8.28
CA GLY A 52 -13.23 15.96 8.65
C GLY A 52 -13.83 14.70 9.27
N LEU A 53 -13.06 13.99 10.10
CA LEU A 53 -13.42 12.75 10.78
C LEU A 53 -13.13 12.88 12.26
N ALA A 54 -14.07 12.50 13.12
CA ALA A 54 -13.88 12.55 14.56
C ALA A 54 -12.92 11.45 15.05
N LEU A 55 -12.19 11.72 16.14
CA LEU A 55 -11.18 10.81 16.73
C LEU A 55 -11.72 9.47 17.31
N HIS A 56 -13.00 9.17 17.12
CA HIS A 56 -13.65 7.95 17.61
C HIS A 56 -14.57 7.32 16.56
N ASP A 57 -14.68 7.93 15.38
CA ASP A 57 -15.54 7.44 14.31
C ASP A 57 -14.84 6.33 13.52
N VAL A 58 -14.94 5.09 14.03
CA VAL A 58 -14.30 3.92 13.40
C VAL A 58 -14.88 3.63 12.01
N GLN A 59 -16.18 3.91 11.81
CA GLN A 59 -16.85 3.67 10.54
C GLN A 59 -16.42 4.70 9.50
N GLY A 60 -16.36 5.98 9.87
CA GLY A 60 -15.83 7.05 9.03
C GLY A 60 -14.36 6.84 8.67
N LEU A 61 -13.54 6.41 9.63
CA LEU A 61 -12.15 6.02 9.38
C LEU A 61 -12.05 4.89 8.35
N ARG A 62 -12.80 3.80 8.52
CA ARG A 62 -12.81 2.68 7.55
C ARG A 62 -13.23 3.12 6.15
N HIS A 63 -14.26 3.96 6.06
CA HIS A 63 -14.77 4.43 4.78
C HIS A 63 -13.77 5.31 4.03
N LYS A 64 -13.00 6.14 4.75
CA LYS A 64 -12.03 7.08 4.17
C LYS A 64 -10.57 6.63 4.31
N LEU A 65 -10.31 5.37 4.65
CA LEU A 65 -8.98 4.89 5.04
C LEU A 65 -7.91 5.17 3.96
N ALA A 66 -8.28 5.04 2.68
CA ALA A 66 -7.41 5.32 1.54
C ALA A 66 -7.05 6.81 1.40
N CYS A 67 -7.88 7.72 1.92
CA CYS A 67 -7.65 9.16 1.91
C CYS A 67 -6.74 9.63 3.07
N ILE A 68 -6.45 8.75 4.04
CA ILE A 68 -5.53 9.06 5.13
C ILE A 68 -4.11 8.86 4.61
N ASP A 69 -3.43 9.95 4.29
CA ASP A 69 -2.14 9.95 3.58
C ASP A 69 -0.98 10.54 4.39
N ASP A 70 -1.28 11.30 5.43
CA ASP A 70 -0.28 12.01 6.22
C ASP A 70 0.15 11.21 7.45
N LEU A 71 1.40 10.72 7.41
CA LEU A 71 2.00 9.91 8.47
C LEU A 71 2.00 10.61 9.83
N GLN A 72 2.38 11.89 9.86
CA GLN A 72 2.47 12.67 11.10
C GLN A 72 1.09 12.84 11.73
N THR A 73 0.12 13.30 10.94
CA THR A 73 -1.26 13.57 11.38
C THR A 73 -1.91 12.30 11.93
N LEU A 74 -1.75 11.17 11.25
CA LEU A 74 -2.31 9.90 11.72
C LEU A 74 -1.61 9.40 13.00
N GLY A 75 -0.30 9.54 13.09
CA GLY A 75 0.44 9.15 14.30
C GLY A 75 0.12 10.01 15.52
N ASP A 76 -0.07 11.33 15.32
CA ASP A 76 -0.53 12.27 16.36
C ASP A 76 -1.94 11.90 16.86
N ALA A 77 -2.82 11.48 15.94
CA ALA A 77 -4.16 10.99 16.25
C ALA A 77 -4.13 9.66 17.03
N CYS A 78 -3.34 8.68 16.58
CA CYS A 78 -3.12 7.41 17.29
C CYS A 78 -2.60 7.65 18.71
N PHE A 79 -1.66 8.59 18.86
CA PHE A 79 -1.11 8.90 20.16
C PHE A 79 -2.17 9.53 21.09
N SER A 80 -2.92 10.49 20.57
CA SER A 80 -4.03 11.13 21.29
C SER A 80 -5.08 10.11 21.74
N GLN A 81 -5.44 9.16 20.87
CA GLN A 81 -6.40 8.10 21.20
C GLN A 81 -5.85 7.12 22.24
N CYS A 82 -4.59 6.71 22.11
CA CYS A 82 -3.92 5.85 23.10
C CYS A 82 -3.91 6.50 24.49
N ARG A 83 -3.68 7.82 24.56
CA ARG A 83 -3.72 8.59 25.81
C ARG A 83 -5.14 8.70 26.37
N TYR A 84 -6.14 8.91 25.52
CA TYR A 84 -7.53 8.90 25.93
C TYR A 84 -7.92 7.58 26.58
N ILE A 85 -7.63 6.45 25.91
CA ILE A 85 -7.96 5.10 26.42
C ILE A 85 -7.29 4.84 27.77
N THR A 86 -6.01 5.18 27.91
CA THR A 86 -5.23 4.83 29.10
C THR A 86 -5.46 5.75 30.30
N HIS A 87 -5.89 7.00 30.09
CA HIS A 87 -5.92 8.01 31.17
C HIS A 87 -7.26 8.72 31.35
N TRP A 88 -8.16 8.69 30.36
CA TRP A 88 -9.39 9.47 30.38
C TRP A 88 -10.66 8.65 30.15
N ALA A 89 -10.55 7.43 29.61
CA ALA A 89 -11.68 6.53 29.50
C ALA A 89 -12.14 6.08 30.90
N MET A 90 -13.37 6.47 31.26
CA MET A 90 -14.00 6.14 32.56
C MET A 90 -14.92 4.91 32.46
N GLY A 91 -14.80 4.11 31.39
CA GLY A 91 -15.69 2.99 31.07
C GLY A 91 -15.16 2.12 29.92
N SER A 92 -16.03 1.30 29.33
CA SER A 92 -15.69 0.48 28.16
C SER A 92 -15.16 1.37 27.02
N CYS A 93 -14.06 0.97 26.42
CA CYS A 93 -13.38 1.73 25.37
C CYS A 93 -13.21 0.91 24.08
N ASP A 94 -14.08 -0.09 23.86
CA ASP A 94 -13.94 -1.07 22.78
C ASP A 94 -13.93 -0.38 21.39
N GLU A 95 -14.77 0.63 21.18
CA GLU A 95 -14.79 1.41 19.94
C GLU A 95 -13.50 2.23 19.74
N GLN A 96 -12.95 2.80 20.81
CA GLN A 96 -11.70 3.57 20.76
C GLN A 96 -10.51 2.65 20.49
N VAL A 97 -10.50 1.45 21.07
CA VAL A 97 -9.51 0.41 20.85
C VAL A 97 -9.60 -0.10 19.41
N GLU A 98 -10.81 -0.33 18.90
CA GLU A 98 -11.04 -0.73 17.51
C GLU A 98 -10.57 0.35 16.53
N TRP A 99 -10.93 1.61 16.78
CA TRP A 99 -10.46 2.76 16.00
C TRP A 99 -8.93 2.81 15.99
N LEU A 100 -8.29 2.65 17.15
CA LEU A 100 -6.84 2.68 17.28
C LEU A 100 -6.18 1.54 16.49
N GLY A 101 -6.75 0.33 16.53
CA GLY A 101 -6.26 -0.80 15.74
C GLY A 101 -6.31 -0.54 14.24
N VAL A 102 -7.41 0.01 13.73
CA VAL A 102 -7.56 0.37 12.31
C VAL A 102 -6.57 1.49 11.92
N ALA A 103 -6.44 2.51 12.75
CA ALA A 103 -5.53 3.62 12.51
C ALA A 103 -4.06 3.18 12.50
N LEU A 104 -3.66 2.29 13.42
CA LEU A 104 -2.31 1.72 13.46
C LEU A 104 -1.99 0.86 12.24
N ALA A 105 -2.95 0.08 11.74
CA ALA A 105 -2.77 -0.67 10.51
C ALA A 105 -2.49 0.24 9.30
N ARG A 106 -3.18 1.39 9.23
CA ARG A 106 -2.91 2.39 8.18
C ARG A 106 -1.57 3.10 8.41
N LEU A 107 -1.24 3.42 9.66
CA LEU A 107 0.03 4.05 10.02
C LEU A 107 1.24 3.18 9.65
N GLU A 108 1.15 1.87 9.90
CA GLU A 108 2.13 0.88 9.46
C GLU A 108 2.32 0.93 7.95
N GLY A 109 1.24 0.83 7.16
CA GLY A 109 1.32 0.87 5.70
C GLY A 109 1.87 2.19 5.14
N LEU A 110 1.56 3.32 5.78
CA LEU A 110 2.15 4.62 5.41
C LEU A 110 3.65 4.67 5.73
N ALA A 111 4.05 4.09 6.86
CA ALA A 111 5.43 4.11 7.35
C ALA A 111 6.35 3.15 6.59
N ASP A 112 5.85 1.99 6.18
CA ASP A 112 6.56 1.06 5.30
C ASP A 112 6.82 1.69 3.92
N GLY A 113 5.90 2.52 3.42
CA GLY A 113 6.11 3.32 2.22
C GLY A 113 7.15 4.46 2.38
N VAL A 114 7.59 4.77 3.60
CA VAL A 114 8.58 5.82 3.91
C VAL A 114 9.97 5.23 4.21
N ALA A 115 10.05 3.93 4.54
CA ALA A 115 11.26 3.24 5.01
C ALA A 115 12.24 2.82 3.92
N ASP A 116 11.78 2.66 2.69
CA ASP A 116 12.60 2.59 1.49
C ASP A 116 12.27 3.84 0.69
N GLY A 117 13.29 4.59 0.28
CA GLY A 117 13.15 5.89 -0.39
C GLY A 117 11.91 5.93 -1.29
N ALA A 118 10.89 6.67 -0.82
CA ALA A 118 9.50 6.44 -1.15
C ALA A 118 9.26 6.04 -2.62
N PRO A 119 8.46 4.99 -2.91
CA PRO A 119 7.74 4.99 -4.16
C PRO A 119 6.85 6.23 -4.05
N VAL A 120 7.12 7.21 -4.90
CA VAL A 120 6.20 8.31 -5.12
C VAL A 120 4.89 7.63 -5.51
N VAL A 121 3.95 7.48 -4.58
CA VAL A 121 2.55 7.26 -4.93
C VAL A 121 2.09 8.58 -5.50
N VAL A 122 2.52 8.83 -6.73
CA VAL A 122 1.85 9.78 -7.60
C VAL A 122 0.42 9.29 -7.60
N ALA A 123 -0.54 10.16 -7.30
CA ALA A 123 -1.93 9.91 -7.63
C ALA A 123 -1.99 9.73 -9.16
N TYR A 124 -1.70 8.51 -9.61
CA TYR A 124 -1.61 8.19 -11.01
C TYR A 124 -3.05 8.03 -11.49
N ARG A 125 -3.39 8.76 -12.56
CA ARG A 125 -4.74 8.82 -13.14
C ARG A 125 -5.36 7.45 -13.44
N PHE A 126 -4.53 6.41 -13.59
CA PHE A 126 -4.95 5.04 -13.82
C PHE A 126 -4.44 4.04 -12.75
N ALA A 127 -4.25 4.49 -11.50
CA ALA A 127 -3.80 3.62 -10.39
C ALA A 127 -4.65 2.34 -10.25
N GLY A 128 -5.99 2.45 -10.33
CA GLY A 128 -6.86 1.27 -10.29
C GLY A 128 -6.69 0.32 -11.50
N ALA A 129 -6.20 0.81 -12.64
CA ALA A 129 -5.86 -0.04 -13.78
C ALA A 129 -4.55 -0.79 -13.55
N VAL A 130 -3.55 -0.13 -12.95
CA VAL A 130 -2.28 -0.74 -12.53
C VAL A 130 -2.52 -1.84 -11.50
N GLU A 131 -3.32 -1.56 -10.47
CA GLU A 131 -3.65 -2.57 -9.43
C GLU A 131 -4.33 -3.81 -10.01
N ARG A 132 -5.27 -3.62 -10.96
CA ARG A 132 -5.90 -4.75 -11.67
C ARG A 132 -4.90 -5.51 -12.52
N ALA A 133 -4.07 -4.80 -13.30
CA ALA A 133 -3.07 -5.41 -14.16
C ALA A 133 -2.07 -6.28 -13.36
N VAL A 134 -1.56 -5.75 -12.24
CA VAL A 134 -0.65 -6.49 -11.35
C VAL A 134 -1.35 -7.71 -10.77
N ARG A 135 -2.58 -7.57 -10.26
CA ARG A 135 -3.35 -8.69 -9.71
C ARG A 135 -3.60 -9.79 -10.75
N ASP A 136 -4.02 -9.40 -11.95
CA ASP A 136 -4.31 -10.30 -13.06
C ASP A 136 -3.03 -10.99 -13.56
N PHE A 137 -1.90 -10.28 -13.59
CA PHE A 137 -0.59 -10.85 -13.89
C PHE A 137 -0.20 -11.89 -12.82
N CYS A 138 -0.21 -11.54 -11.53
CA CYS A 138 0.14 -12.47 -10.46
C CYS A 138 -0.73 -13.74 -10.49
N GLY A 139 -2.04 -13.60 -10.74
CA GLY A 139 -2.95 -14.73 -10.83
C GLY A 139 -2.65 -15.69 -11.99
N ARG A 140 -2.10 -15.19 -13.10
CA ARG A 140 -1.73 -15.99 -14.28
C ARG A 140 -0.31 -16.53 -14.23
N ALA A 141 0.65 -15.67 -13.87
CA ALA A 141 2.08 -15.93 -14.00
C ALA A 141 2.72 -16.51 -12.75
N LEU A 142 2.09 -16.34 -11.59
CA LEU A 142 2.61 -16.77 -10.29
C LEU A 142 1.55 -17.56 -9.50
N PRO A 143 0.90 -18.59 -10.09
CA PRO A 143 -0.18 -19.32 -9.44
C PRO A 143 0.35 -20.06 -8.21
N GLY A 144 -0.15 -19.70 -7.03
CA GLY A 144 0.25 -20.31 -5.76
C GLY A 144 1.28 -19.51 -4.96
N GLU A 145 1.78 -18.40 -5.51
CA GLU A 145 2.53 -17.42 -4.72
C GLU A 145 1.55 -16.46 -4.01
N PRO A 146 1.83 -16.07 -2.75
CA PRO A 146 1.08 -14.99 -2.12
C PRO A 146 1.26 -13.69 -2.91
N VAL A 147 0.30 -12.77 -2.78
CA VAL A 147 0.41 -11.44 -3.40
C VAL A 147 1.74 -10.78 -3.01
N PRO A 148 2.35 -9.99 -3.91
CA PRO A 148 3.58 -9.27 -3.60
C PRO A 148 3.40 -8.45 -2.32
N TRP A 149 4.39 -8.48 -1.44
CA TRP A 149 4.32 -7.71 -0.19
C TRP A 149 4.49 -6.20 -0.44
N ARG A 150 4.97 -5.84 -1.63
CA ARG A 150 5.26 -4.48 -2.09
C ARG A 150 5.22 -4.44 -3.60
N VAL A 151 4.59 -3.39 -4.11
CA VAL A 151 4.57 -3.03 -5.53
C VAL A 151 5.04 -1.59 -5.63
N GLU A 152 6.21 -1.39 -6.21
CA GLU A 152 6.63 -0.05 -6.65
C GLU A 152 6.33 0.08 -8.13
N TYR A 153 5.93 1.27 -8.59
CA TYR A 153 5.82 1.51 -10.02
C TYR A 153 6.33 2.88 -10.41
N ARG A 154 6.90 2.96 -11.61
CA ARG A 154 7.28 4.19 -12.29
C ARG A 154 6.38 4.39 -13.48
N VAL A 155 6.01 5.64 -13.72
CA VAL A 155 5.16 6.04 -14.84
C VAL A 155 5.97 6.91 -15.77
N ARG A 156 5.97 6.56 -17.06
CA ARG A 156 6.49 7.40 -18.12
C ARG A 156 5.36 7.73 -19.08
N GLU A 157 5.00 9.01 -19.14
CA GLU A 157 3.99 9.49 -20.10
C GLU A 157 4.60 9.54 -21.50
N THR A 158 3.93 8.86 -22.44
CA THR A 158 4.28 8.86 -23.85
C THR A 158 3.26 9.71 -24.60
N ALA A 159 3.75 10.76 -25.26
CA ALA A 159 2.88 11.68 -25.99
C ALA A 159 2.19 10.97 -27.16
N ALA A 160 0.86 10.92 -27.14
CA ALA A 160 0.03 10.54 -28.27
C ALA A 160 -1.00 11.65 -28.55
N CYS A 161 -1.34 11.87 -29.83
CA CYS A 161 -2.20 12.98 -30.24
C CYS A 161 -3.67 12.78 -29.82
N ASP A 162 -4.12 11.55 -29.70
CA ASP A 162 -5.52 11.14 -29.53
C ASP A 162 -5.74 10.19 -28.33
N ALA A 163 -4.70 9.94 -27.54
CA ALA A 163 -4.72 9.06 -26.39
C ALA A 163 -3.75 9.53 -25.30
N CYS A 164 -4.04 9.15 -24.06
CA CYS A 164 -3.05 9.08 -22.99
C CYS A 164 -2.43 7.68 -23.06
N VAL A 165 -1.13 7.60 -23.34
CA VAL A 165 -0.35 6.35 -23.30
C VAL A 165 0.69 6.51 -22.22
N ASP A 166 0.63 5.65 -21.22
CA ASP A 166 1.55 5.64 -20.09
C ASP A 166 2.27 4.29 -20.05
N GLU A 167 3.59 4.32 -20.08
CA GLU A 167 4.44 3.14 -19.83
C GLU A 167 4.60 2.98 -18.32
N ILE A 168 4.30 1.79 -17.82
CA ILE A 168 4.35 1.44 -16.40
C ILE A 168 5.41 0.36 -16.22
N GLU A 169 6.36 0.63 -15.34
CA GLU A 169 7.33 -0.35 -14.86
C GLU A 169 7.07 -0.59 -13.38
N CYS A 170 6.71 -1.82 -13.03
CA CYS A 170 6.47 -2.29 -11.69
C CYS A 170 7.64 -3.15 -11.19
N LEU A 171 8.08 -2.91 -9.95
CA LEU A 171 8.90 -3.86 -9.20
C LEU A 171 8.00 -4.57 -8.19
N LEU A 172 7.84 -5.87 -8.34
CA LEU A 172 7.08 -6.73 -7.45
C LEU A 172 8.07 -7.51 -6.59
N GLU A 173 8.12 -7.20 -5.30
CA GLU A 173 8.95 -7.96 -4.39
C GLU A 173 8.16 -9.20 -3.91
N MET A 174 8.72 -10.38 -4.20
CA MET A 174 8.10 -11.68 -3.92
C MET A 174 8.98 -12.51 -3.00
N ARG A 175 8.37 -13.47 -2.28
CA ARG A 175 9.13 -14.40 -1.42
C ARG A 175 10.16 -15.24 -2.17
N THR A 176 9.90 -15.52 -3.45
CA THR A 176 10.69 -16.41 -4.29
C THR A 176 11.65 -15.65 -5.23
N GLY A 177 11.78 -14.33 -5.04
CA GLY A 177 12.62 -13.46 -5.86
C GLY A 177 11.81 -12.39 -6.60
N ASP A 178 12.42 -11.23 -6.77
CA ASP A 178 11.76 -10.06 -7.34
C ASP A 178 11.36 -10.27 -8.80
N VAL A 179 10.25 -9.65 -9.17
CA VAL A 179 9.71 -9.65 -10.54
C VAL A 179 9.65 -8.22 -11.04
N SER A 180 10.32 -7.95 -12.15
CA SER A 180 10.14 -6.72 -12.92
C SER A 180 8.99 -6.94 -13.88
N LEU A 181 7.94 -6.12 -13.82
CA LEU A 181 6.75 -6.20 -14.66
C LEU A 181 6.56 -4.88 -15.40
N GLY A 182 6.59 -4.89 -16.72
CA GLY A 182 6.30 -3.72 -17.54
C GLY A 182 5.02 -3.89 -18.36
N PHE A 183 4.25 -2.82 -18.54
CA PHE A 183 3.08 -2.78 -19.42
C PHE A 183 2.70 -1.35 -19.80
N THR A 184 1.88 -1.20 -20.85
CA THR A 184 1.32 0.07 -21.27
C THR A 184 -0.11 0.23 -20.78
N VAL A 185 -0.48 1.45 -20.39
CA VAL A 185 -1.85 1.85 -20.10
C VAL A 185 -2.28 2.87 -21.14
N THR A 186 -3.31 2.53 -21.92
CA THR A 186 -3.81 3.40 -22.99
C THR A 186 -5.27 3.78 -22.74
N ARG A 187 -5.60 5.06 -22.82
CA ARG A 187 -6.97 5.55 -22.83
C ARG A 187 -7.12 6.61 -23.91
N THR A 188 -8.17 6.52 -24.72
CA THR A 188 -8.48 7.59 -25.69
C THR A 188 -8.70 8.93 -24.98
N ALA A 189 -8.18 10.01 -25.58
CA ALA A 189 -8.35 11.38 -25.09
C ALA A 189 -9.65 12.02 -25.61
N TRP A 190 -10.28 11.42 -26.62
CA TRP A 190 -11.52 11.91 -27.20
C TRP A 190 -12.72 11.35 -26.46
N ARG A 191 -13.67 12.24 -26.18
CA ARG A 191 -14.99 11.87 -25.67
C ARG A 191 -16.01 12.22 -26.75
N PHE A 192 -16.66 11.21 -27.29
CA PHE A 192 -17.75 11.38 -28.24
C PHE A 192 -19.10 11.16 -27.56
N ASP A 193 -20.14 11.84 -28.03
CA ASP A 193 -21.50 11.78 -27.44
C ASP A 193 -22.15 10.39 -27.55
N TRP A 194 -21.61 9.53 -28.43
CA TRP A 194 -22.07 8.16 -28.66
C TRP A 194 -21.17 7.09 -28.05
N GLN A 195 -20.09 7.46 -27.35
CA GLN A 195 -19.25 6.46 -26.66
C GLN A 195 -19.93 5.97 -25.40
N GLU A 196 -19.91 4.66 -25.21
CA GLU A 196 -20.35 4.05 -23.97
C GLU A 196 -19.28 4.28 -22.88
N PRO A 197 -19.65 4.34 -21.59
CA PRO A 197 -18.68 4.54 -20.51
C PRO A 197 -17.52 3.52 -20.53
N GLU A 198 -17.76 2.32 -21.05
CA GLU A 198 -16.78 1.25 -21.20
C GLU A 198 -15.67 1.60 -22.20
N ASP A 199 -15.98 2.37 -23.25
CA ASP A 199 -15.03 2.84 -24.29
C ASP A 199 -14.00 3.84 -23.74
N LEU A 200 -14.25 4.39 -22.55
CA LEU A 200 -13.35 5.30 -21.84
C LEU A 200 -12.50 4.58 -20.77
N THR A 201 -12.61 3.25 -20.67
CA THR A 201 -11.83 2.46 -19.71
C THR A 201 -10.38 2.36 -20.19
N PRO A 202 -9.37 2.58 -19.32
CA PRO A 202 -7.98 2.35 -19.69
C PRO A 202 -7.73 0.87 -20.03
N VAL A 203 -7.07 0.64 -21.16
CA VAL A 203 -6.70 -0.68 -21.68
C VAL A 203 -5.24 -0.96 -21.33
N ILE A 204 -4.95 -2.20 -20.91
CA ILE A 204 -3.59 -2.68 -20.64
C ILE A 204 -3.03 -3.35 -21.89
N GLY A 205 -1.81 -3.00 -22.28
CA GLY A 205 -1.10 -3.56 -23.43
C GLY A 205 0.37 -3.88 -23.10
N ASP A 206 1.05 -4.49 -24.08
CA ASP A 206 2.51 -4.69 -24.08
C ASP A 206 3.10 -5.26 -22.78
N VAL A 207 2.37 -6.20 -22.15
CA VAL A 207 2.77 -6.82 -20.90
C VAL A 207 4.03 -7.67 -21.12
N HIS A 208 5.07 -7.39 -20.34
CA HIS A 208 6.30 -8.14 -20.29
C HIS A 208 6.75 -8.24 -18.84
N ALA A 209 7.38 -9.34 -18.46
CA ALA A 209 7.94 -9.47 -17.12
C ALA A 209 9.22 -10.29 -17.14
N GLU A 210 10.11 -9.98 -16.21
CA GLU A 210 11.38 -10.66 -16.02
C GLU A 210 11.57 -10.96 -14.53
N ARG A 211 12.17 -12.11 -14.23
CA ARG A 211 12.50 -12.47 -12.86
C ARG A 211 13.79 -13.28 -12.80
N VAL A 212 14.46 -13.20 -11.67
CA VAL A 212 15.62 -14.05 -11.37
C VAL A 212 15.20 -15.04 -10.29
N VAL A 213 15.41 -16.33 -10.54
CA VAL A 213 15.19 -17.38 -9.55
C VAL A 213 16.45 -18.21 -9.36
N PHE A 214 16.66 -18.68 -8.14
CA PHE A 214 17.76 -19.59 -7.85
C PHE A 214 17.36 -21.01 -8.25
N ASP A 215 18.16 -21.65 -9.10
CA ASP A 215 17.99 -23.03 -9.51
C ASP A 215 18.81 -23.94 -8.60
N GLU A 216 18.15 -24.68 -7.71
CA GLU A 216 18.81 -25.56 -6.75
C GLU A 216 19.56 -26.74 -7.42
N GLU A 217 19.19 -27.11 -8.65
CA GLU A 217 19.80 -28.24 -9.37
C GLU A 217 21.12 -27.82 -10.02
N THR A 218 21.17 -26.62 -10.58
CA THR A 218 22.40 -26.07 -11.19
C THR A 218 23.27 -25.29 -10.21
N GLY A 219 22.67 -24.77 -9.13
CA GLY A 219 23.32 -23.89 -8.16
C GLY A 219 23.50 -22.45 -8.65
N ASP A 220 22.87 -22.10 -9.77
CA ASP A 220 23.00 -20.81 -10.43
C ASP A 220 21.68 -20.02 -10.42
N ASN A 221 21.78 -18.69 -10.55
CA ASN A 221 20.62 -17.85 -10.80
C ASN A 221 20.22 -17.95 -12.27
N ILE A 222 18.94 -18.28 -12.52
CA ILE A 222 18.37 -18.30 -13.87
C ILE A 222 17.47 -17.07 -14.07
N GLU A 223 17.70 -16.38 -15.18
CA GLU A 223 16.85 -15.29 -15.65
C GLU A 223 15.69 -15.88 -16.45
N LEU A 224 14.48 -15.49 -16.08
CA LEU A 224 13.24 -15.92 -16.73
C LEU A 224 12.50 -14.71 -17.28
N ALA A 225 12.00 -14.82 -18.51
CA ALA A 225 11.10 -13.85 -19.12
C ALA A 225 9.71 -14.46 -19.28
N TRP A 226 8.68 -13.67 -19.00
CA TRP A 226 7.28 -14.03 -19.15
C TRP A 226 6.85 -13.88 -20.61
N ASP A 227 6.29 -14.95 -21.18
CA ASP A 227 5.62 -14.91 -22.47
C ASP A 227 4.10 -14.80 -22.26
N ASP A 228 3.56 -13.59 -22.43
CA ASP A 228 2.14 -13.31 -22.19
C ASP A 228 1.21 -14.04 -23.18
N ARG A 229 1.70 -14.43 -24.36
CA ARG A 229 0.90 -15.19 -25.35
C ARG A 229 0.74 -16.64 -24.95
N THR A 230 1.80 -17.24 -24.41
CA THR A 230 1.80 -18.66 -24.05
C THR A 230 1.52 -18.91 -22.57
N GLY A 231 1.60 -17.87 -21.73
CA GLY A 231 1.33 -17.95 -20.30
C GLY A 231 2.40 -18.72 -19.53
N VAL A 232 3.65 -18.71 -20.01
CA VAL A 232 4.77 -19.44 -19.38
C VAL A 232 6.02 -18.58 -19.23
N TRP A 233 6.80 -18.88 -18.19
CA TRP A 233 8.15 -18.37 -18.02
C TRP A 233 9.13 -19.15 -18.90
N ARG A 234 10.05 -18.45 -19.55
CA ARG A 234 11.13 -19.03 -20.37
C ARG A 234 12.47 -18.48 -19.95
N ARG A 235 13.54 -19.28 -20.03
CA ARG A 235 14.89 -18.79 -19.76
C ARG A 235 15.29 -17.73 -20.78
N VAL A 236 15.85 -16.64 -20.30
CA VAL A 236 16.39 -15.58 -21.14
C VAL A 236 17.55 -16.17 -21.96
N GLY A 237 17.43 -16.15 -23.29
CA GLY A 237 18.42 -16.71 -24.21
C GLY A 237 18.07 -18.06 -24.83
N GLU A 238 17.05 -18.78 -24.34
CA GLU A 238 16.47 -19.92 -25.04
C GLU A 238 15.44 -19.41 -26.07
N ARG A 239 15.83 -19.42 -27.35
CA ARG A 239 14.95 -19.12 -28.49
C ARG A 239 14.08 -20.31 -28.88
#